data_AF-A0A9R0VXM7-F1
#
_entry.id   AF-A0A9R0VXM7-F1
#
_cell.length_a   1.000
_cell.length_b   1.000
_cell.length_c   1.000
_cell.angle_alpha   90.00
_cell.angle_beta   90.00
_cell.angle_gamma   90.00
#
_symmetry.space_group_name_H-M   'P 1'
#
loop_
_entity.id
_entity.type
_entity.pdbx_description
1 polymer ?
#
loop_
_entity_poly.entity_id
_entity_poly.type
_entity_poly.pdbx_seq_one_letter_code
_entity_poly.pdbx_strand_id
1 'polypeptide(L)'
;MCLHLLLQVGLAEMKLAIERTGGLVVLSESFGHSVFKDSFKRIFEGGEHSLGLSFNGTFEINCSKDIKVQGVIGPCTSLEKKGALCADTIVGQGNTTAWKMCGLDRNTSLTVFFDVSPSERSGQPGHQNPDLYIQFVTSYQHPEGQMRIRATTVSRKWVDGSTNTEELVEGFDQETAAVVLARYISLKMEIEEEFDATRWLDRSLIRLCSRFGDYRKDDPSSFSLHSNFSLFPQFMFNLRRSQFVQVFNNSPDETAYFRMLLNRESVTNSVAMIQPSLISFSFDSPPSPVFLDVASIAVDRILLLDAYFSVVIFHGMTIAQWRNMCYQNQPEHQQFAQLLQAPQEEAQVIINGRFPVPRLVVCDQHGSQARFLLAKLNPSATYNSAHDVPPGSDIIFTDDVSFQVFCEHLQRLAVQS
;
A
#
# COMPACT_ATOMS: atom_id res chain seq x y z
N MET A 1 31.98 -18.87 9.35
CA MET A 1 30.63 -19.04 9.93
C MET A 1 29.61 -18.41 9.00
N CYS A 2 28.93 -19.20 8.16
CA CYS A 2 27.75 -18.72 7.47
C CYS A 2 26.58 -18.81 8.46
N LEU A 3 26.22 -17.69 9.10
CA LEU A 3 24.98 -17.62 9.87
C LEU A 3 23.83 -17.78 8.86
N HIS A 4 23.20 -18.95 8.85
CA HIS A 4 21.89 -19.11 8.21
C HIS A 4 20.88 -18.33 9.07
N LEU A 5 20.30 -17.27 8.53
CA LEU A 5 19.29 -16.44 9.21
C LEU A 5 17.91 -17.10 9.05
N LEU A 6 17.78 -18.35 9.51
CA LEU A 6 16.52 -19.10 9.50
C LEU A 6 15.64 -18.78 10.73
N LEU A 7 16.11 -17.88 11.60
CA LEU A 7 15.43 -17.41 12.80
C LEU A 7 15.27 -15.89 12.75
N GLN A 8 14.40 -15.37 13.61
CA GLN A 8 14.26 -13.93 13.83
C GLN A 8 15.59 -13.31 14.28
N VAL A 9 15.83 -12.08 13.85
CA VAL A 9 17.06 -11.31 14.12
C VAL A 9 16.86 -10.21 15.16
N GLY A 10 15.63 -10.05 15.64
CA GLY A 10 15.25 -8.99 16.56
C GLY A 10 14.99 -7.66 15.85
N LEU A 11 14.54 -7.71 14.59
CA LEU A 11 14.19 -6.50 13.84
C LEU A 11 13.04 -5.75 14.49
N ALA A 12 12.07 -6.46 15.07
CA ALA A 12 10.96 -5.85 15.79
C ALA A 12 11.43 -4.95 16.95
N GLU A 13 12.44 -5.37 17.70
CA GLU A 13 13.03 -4.61 18.80
C GLU A 13 13.93 -3.47 18.30
N MET A 14 14.59 -3.65 17.16
CA MET A 14 15.50 -2.65 16.57
C MET A 14 14.81 -1.61 15.67
N LYS A 15 13.54 -1.83 15.29
CA LYS A 15 12.83 -1.05 14.25
C LYS A 15 12.88 0.46 14.51
N LEU A 16 12.80 0.88 15.77
CA LEU A 16 12.76 2.29 16.17
C LEU A 16 14.01 3.05 15.70
N ALA A 17 15.19 2.41 15.71
CA ALA A 17 16.41 3.04 15.23
C ALA A 17 16.31 3.42 13.75
N ILE A 18 15.63 2.60 12.96
CA ILE A 18 15.46 2.79 11.52
C ILE A 18 14.33 3.78 11.25
N GLU A 19 13.18 3.60 11.89
CA GLU A 19 12.02 4.50 11.77
C GLU A 19 12.33 5.93 12.21
N ARG A 20 13.14 6.13 13.24
CA ARG A 20 13.46 7.47 13.75
C ARG A 20 14.52 8.19 12.92
N THR A 21 15.37 7.45 12.22
CA THR A 21 16.49 8.00 11.46
C THR A 21 16.27 8.02 9.94
N GLY A 22 15.30 7.26 9.42
CA GLY A 22 15.14 7.06 7.98
C GLY A 22 16.21 6.16 7.37
N GLY A 23 16.77 5.25 8.18
CA GLY A 23 17.69 4.22 7.71
C GLY A 23 17.05 3.27 6.69
N LEU A 24 17.89 2.51 5.99
CA LEU A 24 17.46 1.46 5.07
C LEU A 24 17.32 0.13 5.83
N VAL A 25 16.37 -0.70 5.41
CA VAL A 25 16.15 -2.04 5.99
C VAL A 25 15.99 -3.05 4.86
N VAL A 26 16.65 -4.21 5.00
CA VAL A 26 16.50 -5.36 4.11
C VAL A 26 16.38 -6.59 4.97
N LEU A 27 15.24 -7.29 4.89
CA LEU A 27 15.01 -8.56 5.56
C LEU A 27 15.14 -9.70 4.53
N SER A 28 15.97 -10.69 4.83
CA SER A 28 16.25 -11.80 3.92
C SER A 28 16.66 -13.06 4.67
N GLU A 29 16.34 -14.24 4.12
CA GLU A 29 16.68 -15.55 4.70
C GLU A 29 18.19 -15.80 4.83
N SER A 30 19.00 -15.19 3.95
CA SER A 30 20.46 -15.24 4.03
C SER A 30 21.12 -14.13 3.21
N PHE A 31 22.37 -13.80 3.53
CA PHE A 31 23.20 -12.92 2.70
C PHE A 31 23.49 -13.50 1.30
N GLY A 32 23.27 -14.80 1.10
CA GLY A 32 23.42 -15.47 -0.19
C GLY A 32 22.26 -15.19 -1.15
N HIS A 33 21.09 -14.82 -0.62
CA HIS A 33 19.84 -14.65 -1.36
C HIS A 33 19.86 -13.39 -2.24
N SER A 34 19.20 -13.44 -3.40
CA SER A 34 19.17 -12.33 -4.38
C SER A 34 18.61 -11.04 -3.78
N VAL A 35 17.50 -11.14 -3.02
CA VAL A 35 16.91 -10.01 -2.29
C VAL A 35 17.96 -9.21 -1.50
N PHE A 36 18.85 -9.87 -0.75
CA PHE A 36 19.91 -9.17 -0.03
C PHE A 36 20.97 -8.62 -1.00
N LYS A 37 21.54 -9.49 -1.84
CA LYS A 37 22.67 -9.12 -2.72
C LYS A 37 22.33 -7.96 -3.62
N ASP A 38 21.17 -8.01 -4.25
CA ASP A 38 20.77 -7.04 -5.26
C ASP A 38 20.23 -5.76 -4.61
N SER A 39 19.59 -5.84 -3.44
CA SER A 39 19.28 -4.64 -2.64
C SER A 39 20.56 -3.95 -2.17
N PHE A 40 21.54 -4.72 -1.69
CA PHE A 40 22.80 -4.17 -1.21
C PHE A 40 23.58 -3.49 -2.34
N LYS A 41 23.66 -4.10 -3.53
CA LYS A 41 24.25 -3.45 -4.72
C LYS A 41 23.56 -2.13 -5.05
N ARG A 42 22.22 -2.08 -4.99
CA ARG A 42 21.42 -0.89 -5.31
C ARG A 42 21.83 0.34 -4.51
N ILE A 43 22.15 0.14 -3.23
CA ILE A 43 22.55 1.22 -2.33
C ILE A 43 23.74 2.00 -2.90
N PHE A 44 24.63 1.32 -3.66
CA PHE A 44 25.88 1.87 -4.19
C PHE A 44 25.88 2.03 -5.72
N GLU A 45 24.73 1.96 -6.40
CA GLU A 45 24.65 2.12 -7.87
C GLU A 45 25.15 3.50 -8.34
N GLY A 46 25.05 4.52 -7.49
CA GLY A 46 25.59 5.86 -7.75
C GLY A 46 27.09 6.01 -7.52
N GLY A 47 27.82 4.92 -7.23
CA GLY A 47 29.25 4.90 -6.90
C GLY A 47 29.51 4.57 -5.42
N GLU A 48 30.76 4.20 -5.09
CA GLU A 48 31.16 3.72 -3.74
C GLU A 48 30.87 4.71 -2.60
N HIS A 49 30.79 6.01 -2.90
CA HIS A 49 30.49 7.07 -1.94
C HIS A 49 29.03 7.55 -1.96
N SER A 50 28.21 7.02 -2.87
CA SER A 50 26.80 7.40 -2.98
C SER A 50 25.96 6.36 -2.25
N LEU A 51 25.39 6.75 -1.10
CA LEU A 51 24.39 5.93 -0.39
C LEU A 51 22.98 6.08 -0.99
N GLY A 52 22.83 6.89 -2.06
CA GLY A 52 21.51 7.24 -2.61
C GLY A 52 20.63 8.09 -1.69
N LEU A 53 21.16 8.50 -0.53
CA LEU A 53 20.44 9.25 0.50
C LEU A 53 20.90 10.70 0.55
N SER A 54 19.94 11.58 0.79
CA SER A 54 20.15 12.90 1.37
C SER A 54 20.19 12.78 2.89
N PHE A 55 20.86 13.72 3.56
CA PHE A 55 21.09 13.65 5.01
C PHE A 55 20.65 14.91 5.74
N ASN A 56 20.63 14.82 7.07
CA ASN A 56 20.46 15.97 7.97
C ASN A 56 19.19 16.79 7.68
N GLY A 57 18.12 16.12 7.24
CA GLY A 57 16.85 16.73 6.93
C GLY A 57 16.17 17.35 8.14
N THR A 58 15.52 18.49 7.94
CA THR A 58 14.56 19.10 8.85
C THR A 58 13.30 19.42 8.03
N PHE A 59 12.19 18.81 8.42
CA PHE A 59 10.88 18.99 7.80
C PHE A 59 10.02 19.86 8.72
N GLU A 60 9.55 20.99 8.22
CA GLU A 60 8.67 21.92 8.95
C GLU A 60 7.36 22.14 8.20
N ILE A 61 6.29 22.35 8.96
CA ILE A 61 4.96 22.63 8.42
C ILE A 61 4.46 23.97 8.96
N ASN A 62 4.06 24.84 8.03
CA ASN A 62 3.30 26.04 8.32
C ASN A 62 1.90 25.90 7.71
N CYS A 63 0.87 26.38 8.39
CA CYS A 63 -0.49 26.34 7.85
C CYS A 63 -1.32 27.54 8.32
N SER A 64 -2.46 27.75 7.66
CA SER A 64 -3.49 28.70 8.10
C SER A 64 -3.89 28.46 9.57
N LYS A 65 -4.28 29.51 10.29
CA LYS A 65 -4.53 29.46 11.75
C LYS A 65 -5.61 28.47 12.17
N ASP A 66 -6.59 28.25 11.29
CA ASP A 66 -7.73 27.34 11.47
C ASP A 66 -7.38 25.87 11.20
N ILE A 67 -6.12 25.58 10.83
CA ILE A 67 -5.60 24.24 10.68
C ILE A 67 -4.57 24.00 11.79
N LYS A 68 -4.66 22.86 12.45
CA LYS A 68 -3.69 22.38 13.41
C LYS A 68 -3.06 21.09 12.94
N VAL A 69 -1.83 20.85 13.35
CA VAL A 69 -1.04 19.67 13.00
C VAL A 69 -1.15 18.67 14.15
N GLN A 70 -1.76 17.51 13.87
CA GLN A 70 -1.91 16.41 14.84
C GLN A 70 -0.62 15.60 14.98
N GLY A 71 0.11 15.46 13.87
CA GLY A 71 1.41 14.79 13.85
C GLY A 71 1.70 14.08 12.54
N VAL A 72 2.77 13.29 12.56
CA VAL A 72 3.29 12.58 11.38
C VAL A 72 3.46 11.09 11.65
N ILE A 73 3.06 10.25 10.69
CA ILE A 73 3.48 8.85 10.57
C ILE A 73 4.48 8.75 9.42
N GLY A 74 5.69 8.27 9.71
CA GLY A 74 6.75 8.08 8.72
C GLY A 74 8.15 8.17 9.33
N PRO A 75 9.20 8.03 8.51
CA PRO A 75 10.59 7.94 8.97
C PRO A 75 11.16 9.30 9.40
N CYS A 76 10.84 9.74 10.62
CA CYS A 76 11.33 11.00 11.17
C CYS A 76 11.42 10.96 12.71
N THR A 77 11.92 12.03 13.33
CA THR A 77 11.89 12.22 14.79
C THR A 77 11.40 13.63 15.12
N SER A 78 10.47 13.78 16.07
CA SER A 78 10.01 15.11 16.52
C SER A 78 11.17 16.01 16.97
N LEU A 79 11.14 17.29 16.56
CA LEU A 79 12.01 18.34 17.09
C LEU A 79 11.36 19.13 18.25
N GLU A 80 10.19 18.69 18.73
CA GLU A 80 9.48 19.28 19.86
C GLU A 80 9.23 20.80 19.71
N LYS A 81 9.05 21.26 18.46
CA LYS A 81 8.73 22.65 18.13
C LYS A 81 7.26 22.91 18.44
N LYS A 82 7.00 23.15 19.73
CA LYS A 82 5.68 23.51 20.25
C LYS A 82 5.23 24.86 19.73
N GLY A 83 3.92 25.04 19.58
CA GLY A 83 3.34 26.32 19.20
C GLY A 83 1.84 26.22 18.94
N ALA A 84 1.23 27.36 18.62
CA ALA A 84 -0.22 27.48 18.41
C ALA A 84 -0.74 26.69 17.20
N LEU A 85 0.13 26.10 16.38
CA LEU A 85 -0.24 25.26 15.24
C LEU A 85 -0.27 23.76 15.59
N CYS A 86 0.16 23.35 16.79
CA CYS A 86 0.01 21.96 17.24
C CYS A 86 -1.44 21.69 17.65
N ALA A 87 -2.01 20.55 17.27
CA ALA A 87 -3.32 20.11 17.73
C ALA A 87 -3.24 19.45 19.10
N ASP A 88 -4.35 19.44 19.84
CA ASP A 88 -4.47 18.72 21.12
C ASP A 88 -4.59 17.20 20.90
N THR A 89 -5.23 16.80 19.79
CA THR A 89 -5.30 15.39 19.38
C THR A 89 -4.03 14.99 18.65
N ILE A 90 -3.34 13.96 19.16
CA ILE A 90 -2.03 13.52 18.66
C ILE A 90 -2.18 12.26 17.80
N VAL A 91 -1.53 12.26 16.63
CA VAL A 91 -1.38 11.07 15.79
C VAL A 91 0.09 10.86 15.45
N GLY A 92 0.61 9.66 15.71
CA GLY A 92 2.01 9.32 15.47
C GLY A 92 2.95 10.26 16.23
N GLN A 93 3.88 10.89 15.52
CA GLN A 93 4.83 11.85 16.09
C GLN A 93 4.23 13.26 16.08
N GLY A 94 3.38 13.56 17.07
CA GLY A 94 2.72 14.86 17.22
C GLY A 94 3.41 15.82 18.20
N ASN A 95 2.62 16.78 18.72
CA ASN A 95 3.08 17.86 19.61
C ASN A 95 4.25 18.71 19.04
N THR A 96 4.35 18.79 17.72
CA THR A 96 5.39 19.54 17.03
C THR A 96 4.89 19.97 15.66
N THR A 97 5.55 20.98 15.09
CA THR A 97 5.43 21.37 13.68
C THR A 97 6.71 21.15 12.88
N ALA A 98 7.72 20.53 13.52
CA ALA A 98 9.00 20.24 12.91
C ALA A 98 9.55 18.87 13.32
N TRP A 99 10.18 18.19 12.37
CA TRP A 99 10.77 16.86 12.52
C TRP A 99 12.15 16.78 11.88
N LYS A 100 13.02 15.97 12.47
CA LYS A 100 14.30 15.55 11.92
C LYS A 100 14.12 14.34 11.00
N MET A 101 14.83 14.34 9.87
CA MET A 101 14.94 13.21 8.96
C MET A 101 16.44 12.94 8.70
N CYS A 102 17.04 11.99 9.41
CA CYS A 102 18.50 11.83 9.35
C CYS A 102 18.97 11.32 7.98
N GLY A 103 18.25 10.38 7.38
CA GLY A 103 18.38 9.92 6.01
C GLY A 103 17.04 9.99 5.29
N LEU A 104 17.05 10.47 4.05
CA LEU A 104 15.86 10.54 3.19
C LEU A 104 16.27 10.41 1.72
N ASP A 105 15.37 9.89 0.91
CA ASP A 105 15.53 9.76 -0.54
C ASP A 105 14.30 10.30 -1.27
N ARG A 106 14.24 10.06 -2.58
CA ARG A 106 13.13 10.52 -3.43
C ARG A 106 11.80 9.79 -3.15
N ASN A 107 11.85 8.61 -2.54
CA ASN A 107 10.67 7.78 -2.26
C ASN A 107 10.15 8.00 -0.83
N THR A 108 10.97 8.58 0.04
CA THR A 108 10.64 8.87 1.43
C THR A 108 9.40 9.75 1.51
N SER A 109 8.32 9.16 2.02
CA SER A 109 7.00 9.76 2.14
C SER A 109 6.58 9.84 3.61
N LEU A 110 5.92 10.93 3.98
CA LEU A 110 5.39 11.16 5.32
C LEU A 110 3.86 11.31 5.23
N THR A 111 3.15 10.76 6.21
CA THR A 111 1.70 11.00 6.37
C THR A 111 1.49 12.05 7.43
N VAL A 112 0.96 13.21 7.04
CA VAL A 112 0.67 14.30 7.97
C VAL A 112 -0.83 14.31 8.28
N PHE A 113 -1.15 14.32 9.56
CA PHE A 113 -2.53 14.43 10.04
C PHE A 113 -2.80 15.87 10.49
N PHE A 114 -3.94 16.39 10.07
CA PHE A 114 -4.38 17.74 10.37
C PHE A 114 -5.73 17.71 11.08
N ASP A 115 -5.95 18.70 11.93
CA ASP A 115 -7.24 18.99 12.54
C ASP A 115 -7.76 20.33 12.03
N VAL A 116 -9.06 20.40 11.79
CA VAL A 116 -9.73 21.63 11.38
C VAL A 116 -10.33 22.26 12.63
N SER A 117 -9.71 23.34 13.10
CA SER A 117 -10.10 24.09 14.28
C SER A 117 -10.60 25.46 13.84
N PRO A 118 -11.88 25.60 13.42
CA PRO A 118 -12.41 26.88 12.99
C PRO A 118 -12.27 27.89 14.14
N SER A 119 -11.54 28.99 13.91
CA SER A 119 -11.45 30.04 14.90
C SER A 119 -12.83 30.66 15.14
N GLU A 120 -13.13 31.08 16.38
CA GLU A 120 -14.38 31.77 16.74
C GLU A 120 -14.67 33.02 15.85
N ARG A 121 -13.67 33.52 15.13
CA ARG A 121 -13.76 34.65 14.20
C ARG A 121 -14.33 34.29 12.82
N SER A 122 -14.50 33.01 12.51
CA SER A 122 -15.17 32.52 11.29
C SER A 122 -16.69 32.78 11.26
N GLY A 123 -17.24 33.45 12.28
CA GLY A 123 -18.62 33.94 12.28
C GLY A 123 -18.82 35.39 11.79
N GLN A 124 -17.75 36.15 11.50
CA GLN A 124 -17.89 37.55 11.07
C GLN A 124 -17.99 37.70 9.54
N PRO A 125 -19.08 38.27 9.00
CA PRO A 125 -19.23 38.49 7.57
C PRO A 125 -18.27 39.59 7.11
N GLY A 126 -17.27 39.22 6.29
CA GLY A 126 -16.47 40.18 5.52
C GLY A 126 -14.96 39.93 5.41
N HIS A 127 -14.35 38.99 6.16
CA HIS A 127 -12.87 38.83 6.20
C HIS A 127 -12.38 37.37 6.28
N GLN A 128 -13.12 36.41 5.71
CA GLN A 128 -12.63 35.04 5.63
C GLN A 128 -11.90 34.85 4.31
N ASN A 129 -10.61 34.56 4.39
CA ASN A 129 -9.87 34.05 3.25
C ASN A 129 -10.57 32.74 2.82
N PRO A 130 -11.12 32.64 1.60
CA PRO A 130 -11.80 31.42 1.16
C PRO A 130 -10.82 30.24 1.06
N ASP A 131 -9.53 30.54 0.98
CA ASP A 131 -8.48 29.56 0.84
C ASP A 131 -7.79 29.26 2.17
N LEU A 132 -7.51 27.98 2.39
CA LEU A 132 -6.54 27.48 3.35
C LEU A 132 -5.20 27.23 2.66
N TYR A 133 -4.11 27.48 3.38
CA TYR A 133 -2.76 27.24 2.90
C TYR A 133 -2.04 26.28 3.83
N ILE A 134 -1.28 25.36 3.23
CA ILE A 134 -0.35 24.50 3.93
C ILE A 134 0.98 24.58 3.19
N GLN A 135 2.05 24.86 3.92
CA GLN A 135 3.40 24.93 3.39
C GLN A 135 4.28 23.92 4.09
N PHE A 136 4.93 23.10 3.28
CA PHE A 136 5.91 22.10 3.67
C PHE A 136 7.30 22.62 3.32
N VAL A 137 8.19 22.69 4.31
CA VAL A 137 9.58 23.16 4.12
C VAL A 137 10.53 22.08 4.58
N THR A 138 11.31 21.53 3.65
CA THR A 138 12.35 20.53 3.96
C THR A 138 13.71 21.11 3.67
N SER A 139 14.52 21.38 4.71
CA SER A 139 15.95 21.67 4.56
C SER A 139 16.75 20.39 4.72
N TYR A 140 17.77 20.15 3.88
CA TYR A 140 18.55 18.92 3.92
C TYR A 140 19.92 19.09 3.25
N GLN A 141 20.84 18.17 3.53
CA GLN A 141 22.10 18.04 2.83
C GLN A 141 21.93 17.09 1.63
N HIS A 142 22.11 17.63 0.42
CA HIS A 142 22.09 16.85 -0.82
C HIS A 142 23.30 15.89 -0.86
N PRO A 143 23.23 14.74 -1.57
CA PRO A 143 24.37 13.83 -1.74
C PRO A 143 25.66 14.51 -2.24
N GLU A 144 25.54 15.62 -2.98
CA GLU A 144 26.67 16.44 -3.45
C GLU A 144 27.28 17.35 -2.35
N GLY A 145 26.81 17.25 -1.11
CA GLY A 145 27.30 18.02 0.05
C GLY A 145 26.64 19.38 0.27
N GLN A 146 25.91 19.90 -0.72
CA GLN A 146 25.21 21.19 -0.64
C GLN A 146 24.01 21.13 0.30
N MET A 147 23.79 22.19 1.08
CA MET A 147 22.51 22.39 1.78
C MET A 147 21.46 22.90 0.80
N ARG A 148 20.29 22.26 0.79
CA ARG A 148 19.15 22.61 -0.05
C ARG A 148 17.90 22.81 0.80
N ILE A 149 16.98 23.62 0.29
CA ILE A 149 15.64 23.81 0.84
C ILE A 149 14.63 23.50 -0.25
N ARG A 150 13.68 22.62 0.04
CA ARG A 150 12.50 22.35 -0.79
C ARG A 150 11.28 22.92 -0.09
N ALA A 151 10.61 23.88 -0.71
CA ALA A 151 9.37 24.45 -0.22
C ALA A 151 8.22 24.06 -1.16
N THR A 152 7.16 23.48 -0.60
CA THR A 152 5.94 23.13 -1.34
C THR A 152 4.76 23.79 -0.64
N THR A 153 4.01 24.64 -1.34
CA THR A 153 2.82 25.29 -0.79
C THR A 153 1.60 24.79 -1.55
N VAL A 154 0.59 24.32 -0.82
CA VAL A 154 -0.70 23.90 -1.37
C VAL A 154 -1.78 24.84 -0.85
N SER A 155 -2.76 25.13 -1.70
CA SER A 155 -3.97 25.86 -1.36
C SER A 155 -5.20 24.99 -1.62
N ARG A 156 -6.22 25.08 -0.76
CA ARG A 156 -7.54 24.49 -0.95
C ARG A 156 -8.62 25.48 -0.50
N LYS A 157 -9.85 25.30 -0.96
CA LYS A 157 -10.98 26.13 -0.53
C LYS A 157 -11.64 25.52 0.69
N TRP A 158 -12.15 26.37 1.58
CA TRP A 158 -13.08 25.95 2.61
C TRP A 158 -14.43 25.63 1.99
N VAL A 159 -15.06 24.54 2.44
CA VAL A 159 -16.38 24.09 2.01
C VAL A 159 -17.26 23.91 3.24
N ASP A 160 -18.47 24.48 3.21
CA ASP A 160 -19.48 24.21 4.22
C ASP A 160 -20.11 22.83 3.98
N GLY A 161 -19.71 21.86 4.80
CA GLY A 161 -20.18 20.48 4.69
C GLY A 161 -21.67 20.28 5.01
N SER A 162 -22.40 21.31 5.46
CA SER A 162 -23.85 21.25 5.66
C SER A 162 -24.65 21.54 4.39
N THR A 163 -24.05 22.25 3.43
CA THR A 163 -24.73 22.72 2.22
C THR A 163 -24.13 22.17 0.92
N ASN A 164 -22.85 21.75 0.93
CA ASN A 164 -22.14 21.39 -0.30
C ASN A 164 -21.34 20.09 -0.15
N THR A 165 -22.05 18.97 -0.02
CA THR A 165 -21.45 17.63 0.09
C THR A 165 -20.79 17.16 -1.21
N GLU A 166 -21.20 17.67 -2.36
CA GLU A 166 -20.67 17.30 -3.67
C GLU A 166 -19.20 17.70 -3.83
N GLU A 167 -18.84 18.93 -3.47
CA GLU A 167 -17.43 19.37 -3.49
C GLU A 167 -16.53 18.54 -2.54
N LEU A 168 -17.07 18.05 -1.42
CA LEU A 168 -16.34 17.13 -0.53
C LEU A 168 -16.13 15.76 -1.17
N VAL A 169 -17.12 15.27 -1.92
CA VAL A 169 -17.05 14.01 -2.67
C VAL A 169 -16.02 14.10 -3.80
N GLU A 170 -15.99 15.24 -4.51
CA GLU A 170 -15.00 15.50 -5.56
C GLU A 170 -13.57 15.57 -5.01
N GLY A 171 -13.39 16.07 -3.78
CA GLY A 171 -12.10 16.17 -3.12
C GLY A 171 -11.56 14.87 -2.51
N PHE A 172 -12.34 13.78 -2.52
CA PHE A 172 -11.93 12.52 -1.90
C PHE A 172 -11.01 11.70 -2.82
N ASP A 173 -9.82 11.39 -2.33
CA ASP A 173 -8.85 10.50 -2.98
C ASP A 173 -8.85 9.14 -2.27
N GLN A 174 -9.50 8.15 -2.89
CA GLN A 174 -9.62 6.80 -2.34
C GLN A 174 -8.30 6.04 -2.19
N GLU A 175 -7.32 6.27 -3.06
CA GLU A 175 -6.02 5.60 -2.97
C GLU A 175 -5.23 6.15 -1.78
N THR A 176 -5.14 7.49 -1.69
CA THR A 176 -4.50 8.15 -0.56
C THR A 176 -5.21 7.80 0.75
N ALA A 177 -6.55 7.80 0.79
CA ALA A 177 -7.31 7.43 1.97
C ALA A 177 -7.03 5.98 2.42
N ALA A 178 -6.93 5.03 1.47
CA ALA A 178 -6.63 3.63 1.80
C ALA A 178 -5.23 3.49 2.42
N VAL A 179 -4.22 4.18 1.87
CA VAL A 179 -2.85 4.18 2.39
C VAL A 179 -2.78 4.83 3.77
N VAL A 180 -3.44 5.99 3.95
CA VAL A 180 -3.48 6.69 5.24
C VAL A 180 -4.15 5.83 6.31
N LEU A 181 -5.25 5.15 5.98
CA LEU A 181 -5.90 4.23 6.91
C LEU A 181 -5.02 3.03 7.24
N ALA A 182 -4.36 2.43 6.26
CA ALA A 182 -3.43 1.32 6.50
C ALA A 182 -2.33 1.70 7.50
N ARG A 183 -1.73 2.88 7.32
CA ARG A 183 -0.72 3.42 8.24
C ARG A 183 -1.28 3.72 9.63
N TYR A 184 -2.47 4.32 9.69
CA TYR A 184 -3.11 4.70 10.95
C TYR A 184 -3.52 3.47 11.77
N ILE A 185 -4.10 2.46 11.14
CA ILE A 185 -4.47 1.19 11.78
C ILE A 185 -3.23 0.43 12.21
N SER A 186 -2.21 0.37 11.36
CA SER A 186 -0.92 -0.23 11.71
C SER A 186 -0.34 0.41 12.97
N LEU A 187 -0.40 1.74 13.09
CA LEU A 187 0.02 2.45 14.30
C LEU A 187 -0.86 2.05 15.49
N LYS A 188 -2.19 2.10 15.37
CA LYS A 188 -3.13 1.73 16.45
C LYS A 188 -2.88 0.31 16.97
N MET A 189 -2.69 -0.65 16.08
CA MET A 189 -2.36 -2.04 16.44
C MET A 189 -1.04 -2.17 17.20
N GLU A 190 -0.12 -1.20 17.11
CA GLU A 190 1.14 -1.22 17.87
C GLU A 190 1.02 -0.56 19.23
N ILE A 191 0.13 0.43 19.37
CA ILE A 191 0.02 1.24 20.59
C ILE A 191 -1.14 0.83 21.50
N GLU A 192 -2.16 0.15 20.96
CA GLU A 192 -3.37 -0.26 21.68
C GLU A 192 -3.43 -1.79 21.76
N GLU A 193 -3.30 -2.36 22.97
CA GLU A 193 -3.18 -3.82 23.20
C GLU A 193 -4.41 -4.63 22.74
N GLU A 194 -5.63 -4.08 22.85
CA GLU A 194 -6.88 -4.77 22.53
C GLU A 194 -7.56 -4.21 21.25
N PHE A 195 -6.80 -3.61 20.34
CA PHE A 195 -7.38 -2.98 19.15
C PHE A 195 -7.77 -4.00 18.07
N ASP A 196 -9.08 -4.20 17.90
CA ASP A 196 -9.65 -4.99 16.79
C ASP A 196 -9.67 -4.17 15.49
N ALA A 197 -8.56 -4.25 14.75
CA ALA A 197 -8.37 -3.57 13.48
C ALA A 197 -9.40 -3.92 12.42
N THR A 198 -9.81 -5.19 12.33
CA THR A 198 -10.77 -5.66 11.31
C THR A 198 -12.14 -5.05 11.57
N ARG A 199 -12.63 -5.13 12.82
CA ARG A 199 -13.91 -4.54 13.19
C ARG A 199 -13.91 -3.02 13.08
N TRP A 200 -12.79 -2.37 13.41
CA TRP A 200 -12.65 -0.93 13.27
C TRP A 200 -12.72 -0.48 11.80
N LEU A 201 -12.04 -1.23 10.90
CA LEU A 201 -12.11 -1.03 9.45
C LEU A 201 -13.53 -1.18 8.94
N ASP A 202 -14.17 -2.31 9.24
CA ASP A 202 -15.51 -2.64 8.76
C ASP A 202 -16.51 -1.56 9.22
N ARG A 203 -16.47 -1.14 10.49
CA ARG A 203 -17.32 -0.04 11.01
C ARG A 203 -17.04 1.31 10.38
N SER A 204 -15.78 1.61 10.08
CA SER A 204 -15.42 2.88 9.46
C SER A 204 -15.87 2.94 8.00
N LEU A 205 -15.74 1.82 7.28
CA LEU A 205 -16.25 1.69 5.92
C LEU A 205 -17.77 1.79 5.87
N ILE A 206 -18.50 1.09 6.75
CA ILE A 206 -19.97 1.19 6.82
C ILE A 206 -20.39 2.65 7.04
N ARG A 207 -19.79 3.36 8.00
CA ARG A 207 -20.11 4.78 8.25
C ARG A 207 -19.86 5.67 7.03
N LEU A 208 -18.77 5.42 6.30
CA LEU A 208 -18.46 6.16 5.08
C LEU A 208 -19.49 5.86 3.98
N CYS A 209 -19.83 4.59 3.75
CA CYS A 209 -20.82 4.18 2.77
C CYS A 209 -22.24 4.65 3.10
N SER A 210 -22.65 4.66 4.38
CA SER A 210 -23.94 5.22 4.80
C SER A 210 -23.99 6.73 4.63
N ARG A 211 -22.86 7.43 4.80
CA ARG A 211 -22.82 8.89 4.69
C ARG A 211 -22.76 9.39 3.25
N PHE A 212 -22.02 8.71 2.38
CA PHE A 212 -21.69 9.16 1.03
C PHE A 212 -22.22 8.25 -0.09
N GLY A 213 -22.94 7.17 0.25
CA GLY A 213 -23.61 6.31 -0.72
C GLY A 213 -25.00 6.82 -1.07
N ASP A 214 -25.39 6.57 -2.32
CA ASP A 214 -26.75 6.82 -2.80
C ASP A 214 -27.55 5.53 -2.68
N TYR A 215 -28.65 5.57 -1.91
CA TYR A 215 -29.50 4.42 -1.69
C TYR A 215 -30.91 4.82 -1.24
N ARG A 216 -31.84 3.89 -1.41
CA ARG A 216 -33.14 3.89 -0.74
C ARG A 216 -33.00 3.11 0.56
N LYS A 217 -33.55 3.68 1.63
CA LYS A 217 -33.52 3.06 2.96
C LYS A 217 -34.09 1.63 2.90
N ASP A 218 -33.40 0.70 3.57
CA ASP A 218 -33.76 -0.72 3.65
C ASP A 218 -33.81 -1.47 2.29
N ASP A 219 -33.28 -0.90 1.20
CA ASP A 219 -33.17 -1.54 -0.12
C ASP A 219 -31.70 -1.65 -0.57
N PRO A 220 -31.01 -2.76 -0.27
CA PRO A 220 -29.60 -2.96 -0.63
C PRO A 220 -29.33 -2.92 -2.13
N SER A 221 -30.31 -3.27 -2.97
CA SER A 221 -30.16 -3.31 -4.43
C SER A 221 -30.04 -1.93 -5.07
N SER A 222 -30.47 -0.89 -4.34
CA SER A 222 -30.39 0.51 -4.76
C SER A 222 -29.04 1.17 -4.47
N PHE A 223 -28.16 0.50 -3.70
CA PHE A 223 -26.92 1.09 -3.23
C PHE A 223 -25.93 1.33 -4.37
N SER A 224 -25.40 2.55 -4.42
CA SER A 224 -24.31 2.92 -5.33
C SER A 224 -23.36 3.92 -4.67
N LEU A 225 -22.14 4.02 -5.21
CA LEU A 225 -21.11 4.94 -4.76
C LEU A 225 -20.62 5.78 -5.94
N HIS A 226 -20.30 7.04 -5.65
CA HIS A 226 -19.61 7.92 -6.58
C HIS A 226 -18.25 7.30 -7.00
N SER A 227 -17.76 7.61 -8.21
CA SER A 227 -16.53 7.03 -8.78
C SER A 227 -15.29 7.26 -7.90
N ASN A 228 -15.25 8.38 -7.18
CA ASN A 228 -14.17 8.68 -6.23
C ASN A 228 -14.14 7.75 -5.01
N PHE A 229 -15.23 7.02 -4.73
CA PHE A 229 -15.34 6.09 -3.61
C PHE A 229 -15.47 4.62 -4.07
N SER A 230 -15.70 4.36 -5.35
CA SER A 230 -16.13 3.04 -5.83
C SER A 230 -15.09 1.93 -5.63
N LEU A 231 -13.79 2.26 -5.60
CA LEU A 231 -12.71 1.30 -5.33
C LEU A 231 -12.40 1.18 -3.84
N PHE A 232 -12.84 2.14 -3.02
CA PHE A 232 -12.53 2.18 -1.60
C PHE A 232 -12.97 0.92 -0.83
N PRO A 233 -14.19 0.36 -1.05
CA PRO A 233 -14.55 -0.93 -0.46
C PRO A 233 -13.59 -2.07 -0.83
N GLN A 234 -13.09 -2.09 -2.07
CA GLN A 234 -12.13 -3.11 -2.53
C GLN A 234 -10.77 -2.95 -1.84
N PHE A 235 -10.30 -1.72 -1.65
CA PHE A 235 -9.10 -1.47 -0.85
C PHE A 235 -9.26 -1.94 0.59
N MET A 236 -10.41 -1.68 1.22
CA MET A 236 -10.65 -2.13 2.60
C MET A 236 -10.76 -3.65 2.71
N PHE A 237 -11.38 -4.31 1.72
CA PHE A 237 -11.43 -5.77 1.62
C PHE A 237 -10.03 -6.40 1.53
N ASN A 238 -9.15 -5.82 0.72
CA ASN A 238 -7.78 -6.31 0.58
C ASN A 238 -6.93 -5.96 1.83
N LEU A 239 -7.08 -4.75 2.37
CA LEU A 239 -6.36 -4.29 3.57
C LEU A 239 -6.65 -5.17 4.78
N ARG A 240 -7.91 -5.48 5.07
CA ARG A 240 -8.30 -6.30 6.26
C ARG A 240 -7.78 -7.74 6.20
N ARG A 241 -7.45 -8.25 5.00
CA ARG A 241 -6.85 -9.58 4.75
C ARG A 241 -5.33 -9.52 4.55
N SER A 242 -4.77 -8.32 4.45
CA SER A 242 -3.33 -8.12 4.25
C SER A 242 -2.52 -8.45 5.49
N GLN A 243 -1.22 -8.66 5.29
CA GLN A 243 -0.23 -8.89 6.36
C GLN A 243 -0.05 -7.70 7.31
N PHE A 244 -0.62 -6.52 7.00
CA PHE A 244 -0.60 -5.37 7.89
C PHE A 244 -1.63 -5.51 9.04
N VAL A 245 -2.72 -6.23 8.79
CA VAL A 245 -3.84 -6.46 9.72
C VAL A 245 -3.84 -7.91 10.23
N GLN A 246 -3.73 -8.90 9.35
CA GLN A 246 -3.69 -10.32 9.72
C GLN A 246 -2.25 -10.77 9.97
N VAL A 247 -1.75 -10.54 11.18
CA VAL A 247 -0.34 -10.79 11.54
C VAL A 247 -0.04 -12.23 11.99
N PHE A 248 -1.06 -13.08 12.20
CA PHE A 248 -0.90 -14.41 12.79
C PHE A 248 0.08 -15.34 12.05
N ASN A 249 0.14 -15.24 10.72
CA ASN A 249 1.03 -16.06 9.88
C ASN A 249 2.40 -15.39 9.61
N ASN A 250 2.70 -14.27 10.27
CA ASN A 250 3.97 -13.57 10.13
C ASN A 250 4.72 -13.58 11.46
N SER A 251 6.04 -13.66 11.40
CA SER A 251 6.86 -13.38 12.57
C SER A 251 6.77 -11.90 12.98
N PRO A 252 7.07 -11.56 14.24
CA PRO A 252 7.24 -10.16 14.66
C PRO A 252 8.19 -9.35 13.78
N ASP A 253 9.28 -9.95 13.30
CA ASP A 253 10.28 -9.28 12.46
C ASP A 253 9.74 -8.96 11.06
N GLU A 254 9.02 -9.90 10.44
CA GLU A 254 8.35 -9.67 9.16
C GLU A 254 7.28 -8.60 9.27
N THR A 255 6.47 -8.65 10.35
CA THR A 255 5.44 -7.65 10.61
C THR A 255 6.05 -6.25 10.75
N ALA A 256 7.13 -6.11 11.54
CA ALA A 256 7.87 -4.86 11.67
C ALA A 256 8.43 -4.39 10.32
N TYR A 257 9.06 -5.29 9.55
CA TYR A 257 9.60 -4.99 8.24
C TYR A 257 8.55 -4.45 7.26
N PHE A 258 7.40 -5.12 7.14
CA PHE A 258 6.33 -4.68 6.25
C PHE A 258 5.78 -3.32 6.65
N ARG A 259 5.53 -3.09 7.95
CA ARG A 259 4.99 -1.83 8.45
C ARG A 259 5.97 -0.66 8.29
N MET A 260 7.26 -0.89 8.51
CA MET A 260 8.30 0.12 8.26
C MET A 260 8.32 0.57 6.79
N LEU A 261 8.20 -0.37 5.85
CA LEU A 261 8.16 -0.04 4.42
C LEU A 261 6.85 0.67 4.05
N LEU A 262 5.70 0.21 4.57
CA LEU A 262 4.42 0.90 4.42
C LEU A 262 4.50 2.36 4.88
N ASN A 263 5.20 2.64 5.98
CA ASN A 263 5.33 3.99 6.55
C ASN A 263 6.32 4.89 5.80
N ARG A 264 7.17 4.35 4.91
CA ARG A 264 8.16 5.11 4.14
C ARG A 264 7.74 5.35 2.68
N GLU A 265 6.98 4.43 2.09
CA GLU A 265 6.76 4.40 0.64
C GLU A 265 5.74 5.41 0.10
N SER A 266 5.75 5.63 -1.21
CA SER A 266 4.76 6.48 -1.88
C SER A 266 3.34 5.90 -1.81
N VAL A 267 2.32 6.70 -2.16
CA VAL A 267 0.93 6.22 -2.28
C VAL A 267 0.86 5.07 -3.29
N THR A 268 1.43 5.24 -4.48
CA THR A 268 1.44 4.22 -5.54
C THR A 268 2.04 2.89 -5.07
N ASN A 269 3.20 2.92 -4.40
CA ASN A 269 3.84 1.71 -3.89
C ASN A 269 3.04 1.09 -2.74
N SER A 270 2.48 1.92 -1.85
CA SER A 270 1.65 1.46 -0.73
C SER A 270 0.33 0.84 -1.22
N VAL A 271 -0.26 1.35 -2.29
CA VAL A 271 -1.42 0.73 -2.95
C VAL A 271 -1.07 -0.66 -3.45
N ALA A 272 0.08 -0.86 -4.11
CA ALA A 272 0.53 -2.19 -4.54
C ALA A 272 0.77 -3.17 -3.37
N MET A 273 1.10 -2.66 -2.17
CA MET A 273 1.20 -3.49 -0.97
C MET A 273 -0.18 -3.92 -0.44
N ILE A 274 -1.19 -3.05 -0.56
CA ILE A 274 -2.56 -3.28 -0.05
C ILE A 274 -3.36 -4.12 -1.04
N GLN A 275 -3.37 -3.71 -2.30
CA GLN A 275 -4.07 -4.32 -3.42
C GLN A 275 -3.07 -4.60 -4.54
N PRO A 276 -2.47 -5.81 -4.55
CA PRO A 276 -1.58 -6.24 -5.62
C PRO A 276 -2.23 -6.13 -7.00
N SER A 277 -1.41 -5.86 -8.02
CA SER A 277 -1.86 -5.85 -9.41
C SER A 277 -1.58 -7.20 -10.08
N LEU A 278 -2.43 -7.58 -11.03
CA LEU A 278 -2.32 -8.83 -11.76
C LEU A 278 -2.45 -8.55 -13.26
N ILE A 279 -1.45 -8.95 -14.04
CA ILE A 279 -1.42 -8.80 -15.50
C ILE A 279 -1.47 -10.18 -16.14
N SER A 280 -2.33 -10.36 -17.14
CA SER A 280 -2.45 -11.60 -17.90
C SER A 280 -1.76 -11.49 -19.25
N PHE A 281 -1.03 -12.53 -19.63
CA PHE A 281 -0.35 -12.69 -20.91
C PHE A 281 -0.90 -13.96 -21.58
N SER A 282 -1.32 -13.85 -22.83
CA SER A 282 -1.85 -14.95 -23.63
C SER A 282 -1.51 -14.77 -25.11
N PHE A 283 -1.82 -15.76 -25.94
CA PHE A 283 -1.70 -15.63 -27.40
C PHE A 283 -2.81 -14.78 -28.01
N ASP A 284 -4.00 -14.78 -27.41
CA ASP A 284 -5.21 -14.20 -27.99
C ASP A 284 -5.33 -12.69 -27.76
N SER A 285 -4.60 -12.14 -26.79
CA SER A 285 -4.71 -10.74 -26.39
C SER A 285 -3.38 -10.17 -25.90
N PRO A 286 -3.13 -8.86 -26.09
CA PRO A 286 -1.98 -8.20 -25.50
C PRO A 286 -2.03 -8.24 -23.97
N PRO A 287 -0.88 -8.03 -23.29
CA PRO A 287 -0.82 -7.97 -21.83
C PRO A 287 -1.84 -6.97 -21.28
N SER A 288 -2.69 -7.41 -20.36
CA SER A 288 -3.76 -6.57 -19.80
C SER A 288 -3.99 -6.84 -18.32
N PRO A 289 -4.37 -5.80 -17.54
CA PRO A 289 -4.77 -5.98 -16.15
C PRO A 289 -5.99 -6.90 -16.04
N VAL A 290 -5.95 -7.83 -15.09
CA VAL A 290 -7.06 -8.72 -14.75
C VAL A 290 -7.40 -8.59 -13.27
N PHE A 291 -8.59 -9.03 -12.88
CA PHE A 291 -8.99 -8.99 -11.48
C PHE A 291 -8.07 -9.85 -10.61
N LEU A 292 -7.79 -9.39 -9.39
CA LEU A 292 -7.07 -10.14 -8.37
C LEU A 292 -7.98 -11.23 -7.79
N ASP A 293 -8.32 -12.21 -8.61
CA ASP A 293 -9.35 -13.21 -8.37
C ASP A 293 -8.92 -14.58 -8.90
N VAL A 294 -9.35 -15.66 -8.23
CA VAL A 294 -9.06 -17.03 -8.68
C VAL A 294 -9.61 -17.30 -10.09
N ALA A 295 -10.71 -16.66 -10.48
CA ALA A 295 -11.28 -16.76 -11.82
C ALA A 295 -10.35 -16.25 -12.93
N SER A 296 -9.32 -15.47 -12.59
CA SER A 296 -8.30 -15.00 -13.55
C SER A 296 -7.27 -16.08 -13.89
N ILE A 297 -7.23 -17.20 -13.14
CA ILE A 297 -6.32 -18.31 -13.44
C ILE A 297 -6.89 -19.13 -14.60
N ALA A 298 -6.05 -19.35 -15.62
CA ALA A 298 -6.34 -20.21 -16.75
C ALA A 298 -5.10 -21.04 -17.13
N VAL A 299 -5.32 -22.23 -17.69
CA VAL A 299 -4.26 -23.19 -18.04
C VAL A 299 -3.36 -22.71 -19.18
N ASP A 300 -3.88 -21.82 -20.03
CA ASP A 300 -3.28 -21.33 -21.28
C ASP A 300 -2.73 -19.90 -21.18
N ARG A 301 -2.61 -19.35 -19.97
CA ARG A 301 -2.13 -17.98 -19.72
C ARG A 301 -0.95 -17.95 -18.77
N ILE A 302 -0.19 -16.85 -18.83
CA ILE A 302 0.80 -16.48 -17.81
C ILE A 302 0.26 -15.30 -17.03
N LEU A 303 0.43 -15.30 -15.71
CA LEU A 303 0.06 -14.19 -14.84
C LEU A 303 1.31 -13.59 -14.22
N LEU A 304 1.38 -12.25 -14.22
CA LEU A 304 2.37 -11.48 -13.47
C LEU A 304 1.66 -10.79 -12.32
N LEU A 305 1.91 -11.26 -11.09
CA LEU A 305 1.46 -10.61 -9.87
C LEU A 305 2.53 -9.67 -9.36
N ASP A 306 2.12 -8.47 -9.04
CA ASP A 306 2.93 -7.49 -8.34
C ASP A 306 2.30 -7.17 -6.98
N ALA A 307 2.91 -7.69 -5.91
CA ALA A 307 2.47 -7.51 -4.52
C ALA A 307 3.45 -6.67 -3.68
N TYR A 308 4.15 -5.73 -4.32
CA TYR A 308 5.23 -4.93 -3.76
C TYR A 308 6.46 -5.74 -3.28
N PHE A 309 6.30 -6.57 -2.23
CA PHE A 309 7.37 -7.36 -1.60
C PHE A 309 7.78 -8.60 -2.40
N SER A 310 6.88 -9.08 -3.26
CA SER A 310 7.12 -10.19 -4.18
C SER A 310 6.54 -9.89 -5.56
N VAL A 311 7.25 -10.35 -6.58
CA VAL A 311 6.80 -10.39 -7.96
C VAL A 311 6.66 -11.85 -8.35
N VAL A 312 5.48 -12.28 -8.79
CA VAL A 312 5.23 -13.69 -9.11
C VAL A 312 4.91 -13.84 -10.59
N ILE A 313 5.68 -14.67 -11.30
CA ILE A 313 5.37 -15.12 -12.64
C ILE A 313 4.79 -16.52 -12.54
N PHE A 314 3.50 -16.64 -12.82
CA PHE A 314 2.75 -17.88 -12.72
C PHE A 314 2.39 -18.39 -14.12
N HIS A 315 2.80 -19.62 -14.43
CA HIS A 315 2.46 -20.28 -15.69
C HIS A 315 1.27 -21.21 -15.51
N GLY A 316 0.23 -21.03 -16.32
CA GLY A 316 -0.86 -21.99 -16.44
C GLY A 316 -0.35 -23.37 -16.86
N MET A 317 -1.10 -24.42 -16.52
CA MET A 317 -0.69 -25.81 -16.72
C MET A 317 -0.23 -26.12 -18.16
N THR A 318 -0.97 -25.68 -19.18
CA THR A 318 -0.64 -25.92 -20.58
C THR A 318 0.64 -25.17 -20.99
N ILE A 319 0.79 -23.93 -20.55
CA ILE A 319 2.00 -23.13 -20.79
C ILE A 319 3.23 -23.81 -20.17
N ALA A 320 3.10 -24.28 -18.93
CA ALA A 320 4.17 -24.99 -18.24
C ALA A 320 4.55 -26.30 -18.97
N GLN A 321 3.56 -27.05 -19.46
CA GLN A 321 3.79 -28.26 -20.26
C GLN A 321 4.56 -27.96 -21.56
N TRP A 322 4.14 -26.95 -22.34
CA TRP A 322 4.84 -26.54 -23.56
C TRP A 322 6.27 -26.06 -23.29
N ARG A 323 6.48 -25.30 -22.20
CA ARG A 323 7.82 -24.86 -21.77
C ARG A 323 8.73 -26.04 -21.43
N ASN A 324 8.20 -27.04 -20.74
CA ASN A 324 8.94 -28.25 -20.34
C ASN A 324 9.25 -29.18 -21.53
N MET A 325 8.42 -29.15 -22.58
CA MET A 325 8.70 -29.82 -23.87
C MET A 325 9.67 -29.03 -24.77
N CYS A 326 10.20 -27.91 -24.29
CA CYS A 326 11.17 -27.07 -25.00
C CYS A 326 10.66 -26.51 -26.35
N TYR A 327 9.34 -26.27 -26.47
CA TYR A 327 8.77 -25.72 -27.70
C TYR A 327 9.36 -24.35 -28.04
N GLN A 328 9.68 -23.54 -27.03
CA GLN A 328 10.32 -22.22 -27.19
C GLN A 328 11.66 -22.24 -27.94
N ASN A 329 12.34 -23.39 -28.00
CA ASN A 329 13.61 -23.54 -28.72
C ASN A 329 13.42 -23.89 -30.20
N GLN A 330 12.19 -24.21 -30.61
CA GLN A 330 11.89 -24.60 -31.99
C GLN A 330 11.63 -23.35 -32.84
N PRO A 331 12.20 -23.25 -34.06
CA PRO A 331 12.00 -22.08 -34.93
C PRO A 331 10.54 -21.79 -35.27
N GLU A 332 9.68 -22.82 -35.28
CA GLU A 332 8.25 -22.72 -35.56
C GLU A 332 7.44 -22.09 -34.41
N HIS A 333 8.01 -22.01 -33.20
CA HIS A 333 7.34 -21.56 -31.98
C HIS A 333 7.99 -20.30 -31.38
N GLN A 334 8.53 -19.41 -32.22
CA GLN A 334 9.10 -18.12 -31.78
C GLN A 334 8.11 -17.27 -30.97
N GLN A 335 6.82 -17.30 -31.32
CA GLN A 335 5.78 -16.57 -30.58
C GLN A 335 5.64 -17.09 -29.14
N PHE A 336 5.84 -18.39 -28.90
CA PHE A 336 5.82 -18.95 -27.55
C PHE A 336 7.05 -18.51 -26.74
N ALA A 337 8.22 -18.43 -27.38
CA ALA A 337 9.40 -17.87 -26.74
C ALA A 337 9.19 -16.40 -26.32
N GLN A 338 8.55 -15.60 -27.18
CA GLN A 338 8.18 -14.21 -26.86
C GLN A 338 7.17 -14.13 -25.72
N LEU A 339 6.15 -15.00 -25.70
CA LEU A 339 5.16 -15.06 -24.63
C LEU A 339 5.79 -15.37 -23.26
N LEU A 340 6.78 -16.27 -23.21
CA LEU A 340 7.52 -16.59 -21.97
C LEU A 340 8.44 -15.43 -21.53
N GLN A 341 8.97 -14.65 -22.48
CA GLN A 341 9.92 -13.58 -22.21
C GLN A 341 9.24 -12.29 -21.73
N ALA A 342 8.08 -11.92 -22.29
CA ALA A 342 7.36 -10.70 -21.95
C ALA A 342 7.12 -10.48 -20.43
N PRO A 343 6.61 -11.45 -19.64
CA PRO A 343 6.42 -11.26 -18.21
C PRO A 343 7.75 -11.15 -17.44
N GLN A 344 8.86 -11.70 -17.95
CA GLN A 344 10.19 -11.55 -17.32
C GLN A 344 10.71 -10.11 -17.48
N GLU A 345 10.52 -9.52 -18.65
CA GLU A 345 10.90 -8.13 -18.93
C GLU A 345 10.11 -7.16 -18.04
N GLU A 346 8.79 -7.35 -17.97
CA GLU A 346 7.91 -6.54 -17.13
C GLU A 346 8.25 -6.70 -15.65
N ALA A 347 8.50 -7.94 -15.19
CA ALA A 347 8.95 -8.20 -13.82
C ALA A 347 10.27 -7.47 -13.51
N GLN A 348 11.21 -7.45 -14.45
CA GLN A 348 12.50 -6.79 -14.25
C GLN A 348 12.35 -5.26 -14.16
N VAL A 349 11.44 -4.66 -14.93
CA VAL A 349 11.09 -3.23 -14.80
C VAL A 349 10.60 -2.92 -13.39
N ILE A 350 9.68 -3.73 -12.87
CA ILE A 350 9.14 -3.60 -11.51
C ILE A 350 10.25 -3.75 -10.46
N ILE A 351 11.09 -4.78 -10.59
CA ILE A 351 12.19 -5.07 -9.67
C ILE A 351 13.21 -3.92 -9.63
N ASN A 352 13.58 -3.39 -10.79
CA ASN A 352 14.56 -2.31 -10.90
C ASN A 352 14.04 -1.01 -10.25
N GLY A 353 12.73 -0.76 -10.31
CA GLY A 353 12.10 0.44 -9.76
C GLY A 353 11.92 0.47 -8.23
N ARG A 354 12.26 -0.60 -7.50
CA ARG A 354 11.85 -0.76 -6.09
C ARG A 354 12.96 -1.02 -5.12
N PHE A 355 13.06 -0.28 -4.03
CA PHE A 355 13.94 -0.63 -2.93
C PHE A 355 13.14 -0.97 -1.67
N PRO A 356 13.42 -2.09 -0.97
CA PRO A 356 14.35 -3.18 -1.32
C PRO A 356 13.92 -3.96 -2.58
N VAL A 357 14.84 -4.76 -3.14
CA VAL A 357 14.53 -5.70 -4.24
C VAL A 357 13.44 -6.67 -3.78
N PRO A 358 12.32 -6.79 -4.51
CA PRO A 358 11.29 -7.77 -4.15
C PRO A 358 11.73 -9.19 -4.49
N ARG A 359 11.13 -10.18 -3.82
CA ARG A 359 11.35 -11.59 -4.12
C ARG A 359 10.69 -11.94 -5.46
N LEU A 360 11.49 -12.29 -6.47
CA LEU A 360 10.98 -12.90 -7.69
C LEU A 360 10.65 -14.37 -7.44
N VAL A 361 9.41 -14.77 -7.72
CA VAL A 361 8.94 -16.15 -7.64
C VAL A 361 8.46 -16.55 -9.04
N VAL A 362 9.05 -17.60 -9.59
CA VAL A 362 8.59 -18.20 -10.85
C VAL A 362 8.01 -19.56 -10.52
N CYS A 363 6.74 -19.77 -10.86
CA CYS A 363 6.03 -20.99 -10.52
C CYS A 363 5.05 -21.41 -11.61
N ASP A 364 4.59 -22.64 -11.49
CA ASP A 364 3.61 -23.26 -12.38
C ASP A 364 2.34 -23.59 -11.59
N GLN A 365 1.21 -23.68 -12.28
CA GLN A 365 -0.05 -24.16 -11.72
C GLN A 365 0.13 -25.51 -11.02
N HIS A 366 -0.45 -25.64 -9.83
CA HIS A 366 -0.29 -26.77 -8.90
C HIS A 366 1.13 -26.99 -8.33
N GLY A 367 2.10 -26.11 -8.62
CA GLY A 367 3.41 -26.10 -7.97
C GLY A 367 3.36 -25.55 -6.54
N SER A 368 4.28 -25.96 -5.67
CA SER A 368 4.30 -25.52 -4.26
C SER A 368 4.45 -24.01 -4.07
N GLN A 369 5.16 -23.34 -4.98
CA GLN A 369 5.36 -21.89 -4.99
C GLN A 369 4.15 -21.10 -5.53
N ALA A 370 3.15 -21.77 -6.14
CA ALA A 370 1.91 -21.11 -6.58
C ALA A 370 1.13 -20.47 -5.43
N ARG A 371 1.35 -20.94 -4.19
CA ARG A 371 0.76 -20.38 -2.98
C ARG A 371 1.01 -18.86 -2.81
N PHE A 372 2.13 -18.34 -3.34
CA PHE A 372 2.42 -16.91 -3.30
C PHE A 372 1.44 -16.08 -4.13
N LEU A 373 0.90 -16.65 -5.22
CA LEU A 373 -0.20 -16.06 -5.98
C LEU A 373 -1.53 -16.29 -5.26
N LEU A 374 -1.86 -17.55 -4.96
CA LEU A 374 -3.17 -17.93 -4.44
C LEU A 374 -3.54 -17.22 -3.13
N ALA A 375 -2.57 -16.99 -2.24
CA ALA A 375 -2.79 -16.29 -0.98
C ALA A 375 -3.19 -14.81 -1.14
N LYS A 376 -3.03 -14.23 -2.34
CA LYS A 376 -3.40 -12.83 -2.65
C LYS A 376 -4.71 -12.69 -3.40
N LEU A 377 -5.25 -13.78 -3.95
CA LEU A 377 -6.45 -13.73 -4.78
C LEU A 377 -7.73 -13.66 -3.94
N ASN A 378 -8.77 -13.06 -4.53
CA ASN A 378 -10.13 -13.17 -4.05
C ASN A 378 -10.64 -14.63 -4.22
N PRO A 379 -11.11 -15.29 -3.16
CA PRO A 379 -11.64 -16.65 -3.24
C PRO A 379 -13.10 -16.63 -3.74
N SER A 380 -13.31 -16.23 -5.00
CA SER A 380 -14.64 -16.25 -5.62
C SER A 380 -15.15 -17.67 -5.90
N ALA A 381 -14.23 -18.63 -6.07
CA ALA A 381 -14.49 -20.06 -6.13
C ALA A 381 -13.78 -20.77 -4.97
N THR A 382 -14.56 -21.42 -4.11
CA THR A 382 -14.09 -22.16 -2.92
C THR A 382 -14.59 -23.60 -2.93
N TYR A 383 -14.06 -24.44 -2.05
CA TYR A 383 -14.50 -25.83 -1.92
C TYR A 383 -16.00 -25.95 -1.56
N ASN A 384 -16.58 -24.90 -0.95
CA ASN A 384 -18.01 -24.82 -0.63
C ASN A 384 -18.89 -24.51 -1.86
N SER A 385 -18.32 -23.97 -2.94
CA SER A 385 -19.00 -23.63 -4.20
C SER A 385 -18.55 -24.53 -5.36
N ALA A 386 -17.81 -25.61 -5.08
CA ALA A 386 -17.14 -26.46 -6.07
C ALA A 386 -18.08 -27.09 -7.12
N HIS A 387 -19.38 -27.16 -6.85
CA HIS A 387 -20.38 -27.68 -7.80
C HIS A 387 -20.70 -26.72 -8.96
N ASP A 388 -20.44 -25.42 -8.80
CA ASP A 388 -20.76 -24.37 -9.78
C ASP A 388 -19.52 -23.88 -10.55
N VAL A 389 -18.36 -24.50 -10.33
CA VAL A 389 -17.08 -24.09 -10.89
C VAL A 389 -16.85 -24.76 -12.25
N PRO A 390 -16.55 -24.02 -13.34
CA PRO A 390 -16.26 -24.60 -14.64
C PRO A 390 -15.10 -25.62 -14.61
N PRO A 391 -15.14 -26.67 -15.44
CA PRO A 391 -14.03 -27.63 -15.54
C PRO A 391 -12.72 -26.92 -15.92
N GLY A 392 -11.69 -27.04 -15.07
CA GLY A 392 -10.37 -26.44 -15.29
C GLY A 392 -10.11 -25.11 -14.56
N SER A 393 -11.09 -24.57 -13.83
CA SER A 393 -10.89 -23.44 -12.94
C SER A 393 -10.22 -23.87 -11.62
N ASP A 394 -9.35 -23.02 -11.08
CA ASP A 394 -8.74 -23.25 -9.76
C ASP A 394 -9.72 -22.92 -8.63
N ILE A 395 -9.54 -23.59 -7.50
CA ILE A 395 -10.33 -23.41 -6.28
C ILE A 395 -9.37 -23.02 -5.14
N ILE A 396 -9.73 -21.99 -4.37
CA ILE A 396 -8.97 -21.61 -3.18
C ILE A 396 -9.56 -22.32 -1.95
N PHE A 397 -8.71 -23.04 -1.23
CA PHE A 397 -9.05 -23.67 0.04
C PHE A 397 -8.90 -22.67 1.19
N THR A 398 -9.95 -21.91 1.45
CA THR A 398 -10.00 -20.92 2.54
C THR A 398 -11.43 -20.75 3.05
N ASP A 399 -11.56 -20.34 4.31
CA ASP A 399 -12.81 -19.90 4.92
C ASP A 399 -13.02 -18.38 4.80
N ASP A 400 -12.08 -17.68 4.13
CA ASP A 400 -12.21 -16.27 3.82
C ASP A 400 -13.44 -16.00 2.95
N VAL A 401 -14.11 -14.90 3.28
CA VAL A 401 -15.27 -14.41 2.54
C VAL A 401 -14.82 -13.81 1.21
N SER A 402 -15.55 -14.08 0.12
CA SER A 402 -15.30 -13.46 -1.18
C SER A 402 -15.65 -11.98 -1.18
N PHE A 403 -15.06 -11.21 -2.11
CA PHE A 403 -15.34 -9.79 -2.26
C PHE A 403 -16.83 -9.51 -2.53
N GLN A 404 -17.50 -10.38 -3.30
CA GLN A 404 -18.92 -10.26 -3.56
C GLN A 404 -19.74 -10.33 -2.27
N VAL A 405 -19.51 -11.36 -1.45
CA VAL A 405 -20.24 -11.53 -0.18
C VAL A 405 -19.92 -10.40 0.80
N PHE A 406 -18.67 -9.91 0.80
CA PHE A 406 -18.28 -8.71 1.55
C PHE A 406 -19.08 -7.47 1.12
N CYS A 407 -19.20 -7.22 -0.19
CA CYS A 407 -19.98 -6.10 -0.72
C CYS A 407 -21.48 -6.23 -0.41
N GLU A 408 -22.07 -7.42 -0.54
CA GLU A 408 -23.48 -7.64 -0.20
C GLU A 408 -23.75 -7.33 1.28
N HIS A 409 -22.85 -7.71 2.18
CA HIS A 409 -22.99 -7.39 3.61
C HIS A 409 -22.82 -5.89 3.85
N LEU A 410 -21.81 -5.26 3.24
CA LEU A 410 -21.58 -3.82 3.34
C LEU A 410 -22.81 -3.03 2.89
N GLN A 411 -23.40 -3.38 1.74
CA GLN A 411 -24.60 -2.76 1.19
C GLN A 411 -25.78 -2.89 2.17
N ARG A 412 -26.04 -4.10 2.68
CA ARG A 412 -27.12 -4.33 3.66
C ARG A 412 -26.98 -3.46 4.91
N LEU A 413 -25.78 -3.34 5.46
CA LEU A 413 -25.55 -2.53 6.67
C LEU A 413 -25.55 -1.03 6.37
N ALA A 414 -25.06 -0.63 5.20
CA ALA A 414 -25.00 0.77 4.82
C ALA A 414 -26.41 1.39 4.72
N VAL A 415 -27.36 0.66 4.11
CA VAL A 415 -28.74 1.15 3.89
C VAL A 415 -29.65 1.09 5.12
N GLN A 416 -29.21 0.41 6.18
CA GLN A 416 -29.93 0.29 7.45
C GLN A 416 -29.59 1.39 8.46
N SER A 417 -28.47 2.10 8.25
CA SER A 417 -27.91 3.05 9.21
C SER A 417 -28.63 4.40 9.23
#